data_AF-T1BZH4-F1
#
_entry.id   AF-T1BZH4-F1
#
_cell.length_a   1.000
_cell.length_b   1.000
_cell.length_c   1.000
_cell.angle_alpha   90.00
_cell.angle_beta   90.00
_cell.angle_gamma   90.00
#
_symmetry.space_group_name_H-M   'P 1'
#
loop_
_entity.id
_entity.type
_entity.pdbx_description
1 polymer ?
#
loop_
_entity_poly.entity_id
_entity_poly.type
_entity_poly.pdbx_seq_one_letter_code
_entity_poly.pdbx_strand_id
1 'polypeptide(L)' 'MIGDAASTAHRNQKVPQGFYNTEVMLGSVIRHGGEVGICGTCMDARGMGDGDILDSAHRSTLAELAEWTAWADKVLVF' A
#
# COMPACT_ATOMS: atom_id res chain seq x y z
N MET A 1 -0.79 -0.35 4.27
CA MET A 1 0.03 0.88 4.41
C MET A 1 -0.67 1.88 5.32
N ILE A 2 0.05 2.46 6.29
CA ILE A 2 -0.47 3.39 7.29
C ILE A 2 0.52 4.56 7.39
N GLY A 3 0.05 5.76 7.76
CA GLY A 3 0.91 6.93 7.88
C GLY A 3 1.58 7.28 6.54
N ASP A 4 2.85 7.70 6.58
CA ASP A 4 3.60 8.15 5.40
C ASP A 4 3.79 7.07 4.34
N ALA A 5 3.75 5.80 4.75
CA ALA A 5 3.78 4.67 3.85
C ALA A 5 2.60 4.63 2.88
N ALA A 6 1.50 5.37 3.11
CA ALA A 6 0.42 5.46 2.12
C ALA A 6 0.91 5.94 0.75
N SER A 7 1.88 6.85 0.72
CA SER A 7 2.45 7.40 -0.52
C SER A 7 3.27 6.39 -1.33
N THR A 8 3.76 5.30 -0.73
CA THR A 8 4.53 4.28 -1.46
C THR A 8 3.67 3.50 -2.45
N ALA A 9 2.35 3.53 -2.27
CA ALA A 9 1.39 2.90 -3.17
C ALA A 9 1.00 3.79 -4.35
N HIS A 10 1.51 5.04 -4.43
CA HIS A 10 1.16 5.94 -5.52
C HIS A 10 1.57 5.34 -6.88
N ARG A 11 0.68 5.39 -7.88
CA ARG A 11 0.94 4.89 -9.23
C ARG A 11 1.83 5.85 -10.04
N ASN A 12 2.38 5.38 -11.16
CA ASN A 12 3.20 6.19 -12.08
C ASN A 12 4.47 6.79 -11.42
N GLN A 13 5.08 6.10 -10.46
CA GLN A 13 6.33 6.54 -9.84
C GLN A 13 7.45 6.57 -10.88
N LYS A 14 8.07 7.74 -11.03
CA LYS A 14 9.28 7.94 -11.83
C LYS A 14 10.46 8.12 -10.89
N VAL A 15 11.44 7.24 -10.99
CA VAL A 15 12.63 7.25 -10.14
C VAL A 15 13.90 7.37 -10.98
N PRO A 16 14.99 7.93 -10.44
CA PRO A 16 16.29 7.95 -11.13
C PRO A 16 16.78 6.54 -11.47
N GLN A 17 17.62 6.44 -12.50
CA GLN A 17 18.24 5.16 -12.86
C GLN A 17 19.04 4.60 -11.67
N GLY A 18 18.81 3.33 -11.35
CA GLY A 18 19.46 2.63 -10.25
C GLY A 18 18.80 2.84 -8.88
N PHE A 19 17.76 3.68 -8.77
CA PHE A 19 16.98 3.81 -7.55
C PHE A 19 15.86 2.75 -7.51
N TYR A 20 15.43 2.36 -6.32
CA TYR A 20 14.31 1.42 -6.17
C TYR A 20 12.98 2.10 -6.50
N ASN A 21 12.02 1.33 -6.99
CA ASN A 21 10.69 1.80 -7.33
C ASN A 21 9.65 1.01 -6.51
N THR A 22 8.97 1.70 -5.59
CA THR A 22 8.04 1.03 -4.66
C THR A 22 6.78 0.53 -5.36
N GLU A 23 6.32 1.20 -6.42
CA GLU A 23 5.21 0.70 -7.25
C GLU A 23 5.58 -0.64 -7.91
N VAL A 24 6.79 -0.79 -8.45
CA VAL A 24 7.26 -2.06 -9.05
C VAL A 24 7.39 -3.15 -8.00
N MET A 25 7.92 -2.81 -6.81
CA MET A 25 8.09 -3.75 -5.70
C MET A 25 6.73 -4.25 -5.18
N LEU A 26 5.77 -3.35 -4.94
CA LEU A 26 4.41 -3.70 -4.53
C LEU A 26 3.67 -4.47 -5.63
N GLY A 27 3.84 -4.09 -6.89
CA GLY A 27 3.33 -4.86 -8.02
C GLY A 27 3.86 -6.30 -8.07
N SER A 28 5.09 -6.54 -7.58
CA SER A 28 5.62 -7.91 -7.44
C SER A 28 4.89 -8.70 -6.37
N VAL A 29 4.57 -8.07 -5.22
CA VAL A 29 3.78 -8.71 -4.16
C VAL A 29 2.40 -9.11 -4.68
N ILE A 30 1.71 -8.19 -5.36
CA ILE A 30 0.39 -8.42 -5.96
C ILE A 30 0.42 -9.57 -6.97
N ARG A 31 1.43 -9.61 -7.87
CA ARG A 31 1.57 -10.69 -8.86
C ARG A 31 1.74 -12.09 -8.24
N HIS A 32 2.26 -12.16 -7.02
CA HIS A 32 2.41 -13.43 -6.28
C HIS A 32 1.22 -13.70 -5.35
N GLY A 33 0.10 -12.99 -5.52
CA GLY A 33 -1.15 -13.21 -4.78
C GLY A 33 -1.19 -12.50 -3.43
N GLY A 34 -0.28 -11.57 -3.15
CA GLY A 34 -0.35 -10.75 -1.93
C GLY A 34 -1.38 -9.63 -2.05
N GLU A 35 -2.09 -9.35 -0.96
CA GLU A 35 -3.06 -8.26 -0.86
C GLU A 35 -2.41 -6.99 -0.30
N VAL A 36 -2.76 -5.83 -0.89
CA VAL A 36 -2.18 -4.52 -0.51
C VAL A 36 -3.30 -3.53 -0.22
N GLY A 37 -3.60 -3.35 1.06
CA GLY A 37 -4.53 -2.33 1.56
C GLY A 37 -3.80 -1.05 1.98
N ILE A 38 -4.35 0.12 1.63
CA ILE A 38 -3.86 1.44 2.06
C ILE A 38 -4.90 2.11 2.95
N CYS A 39 -4.51 2.52 4.16
CA CYS A 39 -5.43 3.18 5.08
C CYS A 39 -6.01 4.47 4.46
N GLY A 40 -7.32 4.50 4.25
CA GLY A 40 -8.01 5.61 3.56
C GLY A 40 -7.81 6.96 4.24
N THR A 41 -7.87 7.03 5.57
CA THR A 41 -7.62 8.30 6.29
C THR A 41 -6.18 8.79 6.13
N CYS A 42 -5.22 7.88 5.96
CA CYS A 42 -3.83 8.23 5.69
C CYS A 42 -3.64 8.73 4.25
N MET A 43 -4.41 8.19 3.30
CA MET A 43 -4.46 8.70 1.92
C MET A 43 -5.05 10.11 1.89
N ASP A 44 -6.19 10.33 2.56
CA ASP A 44 -6.86 11.63 2.59
C ASP A 44 -5.96 12.71 3.20
N ALA A 45 -5.26 12.38 4.30
CA ALA A 45 -4.29 13.26 4.93
C ALA A 45 -3.09 13.62 4.02
N ARG A 46 -2.84 12.83 2.96
CA ARG A 46 -1.79 13.04 1.95
C ARG A 46 -2.33 13.54 0.62
N GLY A 47 -3.62 13.84 0.53
CA GLY A 47 -4.26 14.31 -0.69
C GLY A 47 -4.32 13.27 -1.80
N MET A 48 -4.39 11.98 -1.46
CA MET A 48 -4.47 10.87 -2.42
C MET A 48 -5.89 10.34 -2.54
N GLY A 49 -6.38 10.18 -3.78
CA GLY A 49 -7.62 9.51 -4.12
C GLY A 49 -7.42 8.06 -4.56
N ASP A 50 -8.52 7.36 -4.80
CA ASP A 50 -8.50 5.95 -5.26
C ASP A 50 -7.85 5.79 -6.64
N GLY A 51 -7.92 6.83 -7.47
CA GLY A 51 -7.25 6.85 -8.78
C GLY A 51 -5.73 7.00 -8.71
N ASP A 52 -5.18 7.36 -7.55
CA ASP A 52 -3.75 7.65 -7.38
C ASP A 52 -2.94 6.42 -6.93
N ILE A 53 -3.58 5.30 -6.61
CA ILE A 53 -2.89 4.08 -6.16
C ILE A 53 -2.67 3.09 -7.31
N LEU A 54 -1.68 2.21 -7.15
CA LEU A 54 -1.38 1.14 -8.12
C LEU A 54 -2.57 0.19 -8.31
N ASP A 55 -2.69 -0.36 -9.52
CA ASP A 55 -3.76 -1.28 -9.86
C ASP A 55 -3.73 -2.53 -8.95
N SER A 56 -4.92 -3.02 -8.56
CA SER A 56 -5.13 -4.15 -7.64
C SER A 56 -4.73 -3.93 -6.17
N ALA A 57 -4.17 -2.77 -5.81
CA ALA A 57 -4.21 -2.31 -4.43
C ALA A 57 -5.56 -1.63 -4.14
N HIS A 58 -5.95 -1.54 -2.87
CA HIS A 58 -7.23 -0.94 -2.50
C HIS A 58 -7.15 0.04 -1.34
N ARG A 59 -8.07 1.01 -1.36
CA ARG A 59 -8.36 1.84 -0.18
C ARG A 59 -9.00 0.96 0.88
N SER A 60 -8.33 0.89 2.02
CA SER A 60 -8.59 0.02 3.16
C SER A 60 -8.94 0.84 4.41
N THR A 61 -9.28 0.17 5.51
CA THR A 61 -9.64 0.78 6.80
C THR A 61 -8.77 0.23 7.93
N LEU A 62 -8.75 0.92 9.07
CA LEU A 62 -8.13 0.36 10.28
C LEU A 62 -8.87 -0.87 10.82
N ALA A 63 -10.16 -1.05 10.48
CA ALA A 63 -10.91 -2.25 10.83
C ALA A 63 -10.39 -3.46 10.06
N GLU A 64 -10.19 -3.33 8.74
CA GLU A 64 -9.62 -4.40 7.92
C GLU A 64 -8.19 -4.76 8.35
N LEU A 65 -7.37 -3.77 8.74
CA LEU A 65 -6.07 -4.03 9.35
C LEU A 65 -6.19 -4.87 10.64
N ALA A 66 -7.17 -4.56 11.49
CA ALA A 66 -7.41 -5.31 12.71
C ALA A 66 -7.88 -6.74 12.42
N GLU A 67 -8.71 -6.93 11.40
CA GLU A 67 -9.14 -8.24 10.92
C GLU A 67 -7.94 -9.07 10.41
N TRP A 68 -7.09 -8.50 9.57
CA TRP A 68 -5.87 -9.16 9.09
C TRP A 68 -4.91 -9.49 10.24
N THR A 69 -4.79 -8.59 11.22
CA THR A 69 -3.97 -8.79 12.42
C THR A 69 -4.49 -9.94 13.27
N ALA A 70 -5.81 -10.07 13.41
CA ALA A 70 -6.43 -11.16 14.15
C ALA A 70 -6.37 -12.51 13.40
N TRP A 71 -6.43 -12.47 12.07
CA TRP A 71 -6.34 -13.65 11.22
C TRP A 71 -4.92 -14.23 11.13
N ALA A 72 -3.89 -13.37 11.10
CA ALA A 72 -2.52 -13.80 10.88
C ALA A 72 -1.86 -14.40 12.14
N ASP A 73 -1.07 -15.47 11.98
CA ASP A 73 -0.27 -16.03 13.08
C ASP A 73 0.82 -15.06 13.57
N LYS A 74 1.30 -14.17 12.69
CA LYS A 74 2.37 -13.21 12.96
C LYS A 74 2.13 -11.93 12.19
N VAL A 75 2.49 -10.81 12.83
CA VAL A 75 2.47 -9.48 12.22
C VAL A 75 3.87 -8.88 12.32
N LEU A 76 4.36 -8.37 11.18
CA LEU A 76 5.64 -7.67 11.07
C LEU A 76 5.36 -6.19 10.80
N VAL A 77 6.00 -5.30 11.56
CA VAL A 77 5.89 -3.84 11.43
C VAL A 77 7.25 -3.27 11.06
N PHE A 78 7.28 -2.36 10.10
CA PHE A 78 8.49 -1.73 9.54
C PHE A 78 8.39 -0.21 9.64
#